data_AF-A0A7K4GN08-F1
#
_entry.id   AF-A0A7K4GN08-F1
#
_cell.length_a   1.000
_cell.length_b   1.000
_cell.length_c   1.000
_cell.angle_alpha   90.00
_cell.angle_beta   90.00
_cell.angle_gamma   90.00
#
_symmetry.space_group_name_H-M   'P 1'
#
loop_
_entity.id
_entity.type
_entity.pdbx_description
1 polymer ?
#
loop_
_entity_poly.entity_id
_entity_poly.type
_entity_poly.pdbx_seq_one_letter_code
_entity_poly.pdbx_strand_id
1 'polypeptide(L)'
;MLQVVVSTHSLFFPGSFGPTGVLDSLRGKGIGTELLLWCLWEIKQNGLKMCEIMWVDEHNIKFYSKVIGAYISPIFYKIYRKI
;
A
#
# COMPACT_ATOMS: atom_id res chain seq x y z
N MET A 1 8.28 6.42 -12.58
CA MET A 1 8.19 5.01 -12.17
C MET A 1 9.42 4.71 -11.31
N LEU A 2 9.24 4.30 -10.05
CA LEU A 2 10.34 4.02 -9.12
C LEU A 2 11.23 2.89 -9.69
N GLN A 3 12.54 3.13 -9.81
CA GLN A 3 13.52 2.12 -10.26
C GLN A 3 14.04 1.26 -9.10
N VAL A 4 13.30 1.18 -8.00
CA VAL A 4 13.72 0.50 -6.77
C VAL A 4 12.59 -0.32 -6.19
N VAL A 5 12.95 -1.45 -5.58
CA VAL A 5 12.05 -2.25 -4.77
C VAL A 5 12.00 -1.63 -3.38
N VAL A 6 10.84 -1.13 -2.96
CA VAL A 6 10.69 -0.43 -1.69
C VAL A 6 9.29 -0.60 -1.13
N SER A 7 9.18 -0.64 0.18
CA SER A 7 7.91 -0.53 0.90
C SER A 7 8.15 0.15 2.23
N THR A 8 7.16 0.91 2.69
CA THR A 8 7.25 1.69 3.92
C THR A 8 5.92 1.66 4.68
N HIS A 9 5.98 1.85 5.98
CA HIS A 9 4.81 2.05 6.82
C HIS A 9 5.01 3.18 7.82
N SER A 10 3.91 3.62 8.41
CA SER A 10 3.82 4.69 9.40
C SER A 10 4.43 6.05 9.00
N LEU A 11 4.62 6.30 7.70
CA LEU A 11 5.19 7.57 7.21
C LEU A 11 4.25 8.76 7.41
N PHE A 12 2.94 8.57 7.19
CA PHE A 12 1.95 9.64 7.35
C PHE A 12 1.40 9.69 8.78
N PHE A 13 1.09 8.52 9.35
CA PHE A 13 0.61 8.36 10.73
C PHE A 13 0.82 6.90 11.17
N PRO A 14 0.83 6.60 12.48
CA PRO A 14 0.96 5.22 12.97
C PRO A 14 -0.09 4.29 12.35
N GLY A 15 0.36 3.29 11.61
CA GLY A 15 -0.53 2.34 10.92
C GLY A 15 -0.86 2.71 9.47
N SER A 16 -0.34 3.80 8.92
CA SER A 16 -0.42 4.03 7.46
C SER A 16 0.53 3.08 6.72
N PHE A 17 0.17 2.60 5.53
CA PHE A 17 1.08 1.89 4.62
C PHE A 17 1.25 2.65 3.31
N GLY A 18 2.49 2.64 2.79
CA GLY A 18 2.86 3.23 1.51
C GLY A 18 3.83 4.43 1.63
N PRO A 19 4.54 4.76 0.54
CA PRO A 19 4.46 4.13 -0.78
C PRO A 19 5.12 2.75 -0.83
N THR A 20 4.72 1.97 -1.84
CA THR A 20 5.34 0.68 -2.18
C THR A 20 5.61 0.62 -3.68
N GLY A 21 6.65 -0.10 -4.08
CA GLY A 21 7.06 -0.24 -5.47
C GLY A 21 7.88 -1.49 -5.68
N VAL A 22 7.60 -2.21 -6.77
CA VAL A 22 8.40 -3.34 -7.24
C VAL A 22 8.78 -3.05 -8.69
N LEU A 23 10.07 -3.24 -8.99
CA LEU A 23 10.61 -3.17 -10.34
C LEU A 23 9.79 -4.03 -11.30
N ASP A 24 9.48 -3.49 -12.49
CA ASP A 24 8.63 -4.15 -13.48
C ASP A 24 9.11 -5.57 -13.83
N SER A 25 10.43 -5.76 -13.97
CA SER A 25 11.07 -7.05 -14.24
C SER A 25 10.95 -8.08 -13.10
N LEU A 26 10.54 -7.64 -11.92
CA LEU A 26 10.37 -8.46 -10.72
C LEU A 26 8.90 -8.62 -10.30
N ARG A 27 7.95 -7.98 -10.99
CA ARG A 27 6.52 -8.15 -10.73
C ARG A 27 6.07 -9.58 -11.04
N GLY A 28 4.99 -10.01 -10.38
CA GLY A 28 4.44 -11.37 -10.54
C GLY A 28 5.21 -12.47 -9.81
N LYS A 29 6.27 -12.12 -9.07
CA LYS A 29 7.14 -13.07 -8.34
C LYS A 29 6.92 -13.11 -6.82
N GLY A 30 5.75 -12.68 -6.35
CA GLY A 30 5.47 -12.56 -4.92
C GLY A 30 5.91 -11.21 -4.35
N ILE A 31 7.17 -10.78 -4.52
CA ILE A 31 7.86 -9.66 -3.82
C ILE A 31 6.98 -8.57 -3.18
N GLY A 32 6.04 -7.96 -3.92
CA GLY A 32 5.16 -6.92 -3.37
C GLY A 32 4.28 -7.42 -2.21
N THR A 33 3.86 -8.69 -2.26
CA THR A 33 3.17 -9.40 -1.18
C THR A 33 4.06 -9.51 0.06
N GLU A 34 5.29 -10.01 -0.08
CA GLU A 34 6.22 -10.13 1.06
C GLU A 34 6.52 -8.77 1.69
N LEU A 35 6.76 -7.74 0.86
CA LEU A 35 6.97 -6.38 1.34
C LEU A 35 5.77 -5.83 2.13
N LEU A 36 4.55 -6.05 1.61
CA LEU A 36 3.33 -5.65 2.32
C LEU A 36 3.21 -6.39 3.66
N LEU A 37 3.36 -7.71 3.64
CA LEU A 37 3.20 -8.54 4.84
C LEU A 37 4.24 -8.23 5.92
N TRP A 38 5.48 -7.91 5.55
CA TRP A 38 6.49 -7.46 6.51
C TRP A 38 6.13 -6.14 7.16
N CYS A 39 5.70 -5.14 6.39
CA CYS A 39 5.23 -3.88 6.96
C CYS A 39 4.03 -4.09 7.90
N LEU A 40 3.06 -4.91 7.52
CA LEU A 40 1.90 -5.21 8.38
C LEU A 40 2.30 -5.97 9.65
N TRP A 41 3.29 -6.87 9.55
CA TRP A 41 3.84 -7.56 10.70
C TRP A 41 4.48 -6.57 11.68
N GLU A 42 5.28 -5.62 11.20
CA GLU A 42 5.87 -4.57 12.06
C GLU A 42 4.80 -3.64 12.67
N ILE A 43 3.81 -3.20 11.89
CA ILE A 43 2.65 -2.43 12.40
C ILE A 43 1.98 -3.19 13.54
N LYS A 44 1.77 -4.50 13.37
CA LYS A 44 1.19 -5.36 14.40
C LYS A 44 2.10 -5.52 15.62
N GLN A 45 3.42 -5.66 15.45
CA GLN A 45 4.37 -5.72 16.57
C GLN A 45 4.37 -4.42 17.38
N ASN A 46 4.11 -3.28 16.73
CA ASN A 46 3.94 -1.99 17.39
C ASN A 46 2.58 -1.83 18.12
N GLY A 47 1.79 -2.90 18.25
CA GLY A 47 0.52 -2.91 18.98
C GLY A 47 -0.66 -2.31 18.22
N LEU A 48 -0.49 -1.94 16.95
CA LEU A 48 -1.55 -1.39 16.13
C LEU A 48 -2.43 -2.51 15.57
N LYS A 49 -3.75 -2.32 15.64
CA LYS A 49 -4.75 -3.30 15.21
C LYS A 49 -5.29 -3.04 13.80
N MET A 50 -4.99 -1.87 13.25
CA MET A 50 -5.49 -1.41 11.96
C MET A 50 -4.35 -0.86 11.13
N CYS A 51 -4.49 -1.02 9.81
CA CYS A 51 -3.61 -0.42 8.83
C CYS A 51 -4.46 0.28 7.77
N GLU A 52 -4.09 1.51 7.40
CA GLU A 52 -4.70 2.24 6.29
C GLU A 52 -3.73 2.31 5.11
N ILE A 53 -4.18 1.86 3.94
CA ILE A 53 -3.40 1.92 2.71
C ILE A 53 -3.79 3.20 1.98
N MET A 54 -2.87 4.17 1.97
CA MET A 54 -3.17 5.53 1.53
C MET A 54 -3.04 5.67 0.01
N TRP A 55 -3.86 6.54 -0.59
CA TRP A 55 -3.75 6.98 -2.00
C TRP A 55 -3.71 5.85 -3.04
N VAL A 56 -4.49 4.79 -2.81
CA VAL A 56 -4.57 3.63 -3.71
C VAL A 56 -5.27 4.02 -5.01
N ASP A 57 -4.62 3.70 -6.14
CA ASP A 57 -5.26 3.78 -7.46
C ASP A 57 -6.08 2.52 -7.78
N GLU A 58 -6.94 2.63 -8.80
CA GLU A 58 -7.82 1.55 -9.26
C GLU A 58 -7.09 0.26 -9.65
N HIS A 59 -5.84 0.35 -10.13
CA HIS A 59 -5.06 -0.81 -10.57
C HIS A 59 -4.56 -1.64 -9.39
N ASN A 60 -4.33 -1.00 -8.24
CA ASN A 60 -3.78 -1.65 -7.06
C ASN A 60 -4.84 -2.15 -6.07
N ILE A 61 -6.12 -1.73 -6.18
CA ILE A 61 -7.21 -2.19 -5.29
C ILE A 61 -7.27 -3.73 -5.24
N LYS A 62 -7.25 -4.38 -6.41
CA LYS A 62 -7.38 -5.85 -6.51
C LYS A 62 -6.21 -6.57 -5.84
N PHE A 63 -5.01 -5.98 -5.86
CA PHE A 63 -3.85 -6.55 -5.20
C PHE A 63 -4.06 -6.60 -3.68
N TYR A 64 -4.39 -5.46 -3.06
CA TYR A 64 -4.57 -5.39 -1.60
C TYR A 64 -5.77 -6.23 -1.12
N SER A 65 -6.89 -6.18 -1.85
CA SER A 65 -8.06 -7.00 -1.54
C SER A 65 -7.73 -8.50 -1.59
N LYS A 66 -6.99 -8.95 -2.61
CA LYS A 66 -6.61 -10.36 -2.77
C LYS A 66 -5.61 -10.83 -1.71
N VAL A 67 -4.60 -10.03 -1.36
CA VAL A 67 -3.50 -10.47 -0.49
C VAL A 67 -3.90 -10.46 0.98
N ILE A 68 -4.64 -9.44 1.45
CA ILE A 68 -4.91 -9.24 2.88
C ILE A 68 -6.39 -9.03 3.21
N GLY A 69 -7.29 -9.13 2.23
CA GLY A 69 -8.71 -8.84 2.45
C GLY A 69 -9.00 -7.36 2.71
N ALA A 70 -8.14 -6.46 2.22
CA ALA A 70 -8.38 -5.02 2.34
C ALA A 70 -9.70 -4.62 1.66
N TYR A 71 -10.41 -3.68 2.27
CA TYR A 71 -11.62 -3.08 1.73
C TYR A 71 -11.41 -1.58 1.48
N ILE A 72 -12.24 -1.00 0.61
CA ILE A 72 -12.14 0.40 0.23
C ILE A 72 -12.74 1.27 1.34
N SER A 73 -11.96 2.19 1.90
CA SER A 73 -12.44 3.26 2.79
C SER A 73 -11.35 4.29 3.09
N PRO A 74 -11.59 5.62 2.97
CA PRO A 74 -12.67 6.30 2.24
C PRO A 74 -12.34 6.49 0.75
N ILE A 75 -13.32 6.95 -0.05
CA ILE A 75 -13.15 7.24 -1.49
C ILE A 75 -12.92 8.75 -1.69
N PHE A 76 -11.88 9.10 -2.43
CA PHE A 76 -11.54 10.49 -2.76
C PHE A 76 -11.69 10.75 -4.26
N TYR A 77 -12.36 11.83 -4.63
CA TYR A 77 -12.47 12.29 -6.01
C TYR A 77 -11.47 13.43 -6.25
N LYS A 78 -10.63 13.28 -7.27
CA LYS A 78 -9.76 14.38 -7.73
C LYS A 78 -10.62 15.42 -8.45
N ILE A 79 -10.68 16.63 -7.90
CA ILE A 79 -11.39 17.76 -8.51
C ILE A 79 -10.36 18.68 -9.14
N TYR A 80 -10.59 19.09 -10.38
CA TYR A 80 -9.72 20.00 -11.12
C TYR A 80 -10.45 21.33 -11.33
N ARG A 81 -9.77 22.44 -11.06
CA ARG A 81 -10.25 23.78 -11.43
C ARG A 81 -9.78 24.08 -12.85
N LYS A 82 -10.72 24.45 -13.72
CA LYS A 82 -10.37 24.99 -15.04
C LYS A 82 -9.76 26.38 -14.85
N ILE A 83 -8.51 26.54 -15.28
CA ILE A 83 -7.81 27.83 -15.37
C ILE A 83 -8.00 28.34 -16.79
#